data_AF-A0A3M1WUR8-F1
#
_entry.id   AF-A0A3M1WUR8-F1
#
_cell.length_a   1.000
_cell.length_b   1.000
_cell.length_c   1.000
_cell.angle_alpha   90.00
_cell.angle_beta   90.00
_cell.angle_gamma   90.00
#
_symmetry.space_group_name_H-M   'P 1'
#
loop_
_entity.id
_entity.type
_entity.pdbx_description
1 polymer ?
#
loop_
_entity_poly.entity_id
_entity_poly.type
_entity_poly.pdbx_seq_one_letter_code
_entity_poly.pdbx_strand_id
1 'polypeptide(L)'
;MEQGFVLNPLDIIIGVIIGIGAYQGARKGIFKRAATILAIGTAVVLGFRFRHMAETLYLDYLRLHMTPEVLAVASFATAFVVVYIVVSASLGYLANGMGKLKLNLNLDNALGALFGGVLATFVLSILLVLLSYVNFPSPTHAQGSILYPKVRNFARASLGIGAGVLREANQQMNRLGVGTPNPQDFPGGATPTPNQPNADKPKPIR
;
A
#
# COMPACT_ATOMS: atom_id res chain seq x y z
N MET A 1 -27.03 32.29 13.98
CA MET A 1 -26.13 31.44 14.78
C MET A 1 -24.90 31.18 13.93
N GLU A 2 -23.78 31.82 14.25
CA GLU A 2 -22.52 31.54 13.56
C GLU A 2 -22.10 30.12 13.89
N GLN A 3 -22.14 29.21 12.91
CA GLN A 3 -21.43 27.95 13.04
C GLN A 3 -19.94 28.26 12.82
N GLY A 4 -19.28 28.71 13.89
CA GLY A 4 -17.83 28.74 13.92
C GLY A 4 -17.30 27.37 13.55
N PHE A 5 -16.27 27.33 12.71
CA PHE A 5 -15.60 26.10 12.29
C PHE A 5 -15.04 25.38 13.54
N VAL A 6 -15.84 24.52 14.16
CA VAL A 6 -15.41 23.72 15.32
C VAL A 6 -14.48 22.64 14.78
N LEU A 7 -13.18 22.95 14.76
CA LEU A 7 -12.13 22.00 14.42
C LEU A 7 -12.15 20.85 15.42
N ASN A 8 -12.51 19.66 14.94
CA ASN A 8 -12.42 18.46 15.74
C ASN A 8 -10.94 18.21 16.11
N PRO A 9 -10.62 17.87 17.38
CA PRO A 9 -9.26 17.52 17.77
C PRO A 9 -8.60 16.47 16.85
N LEU A 10 -9.41 15.54 16.32
CA LEU A 10 -8.96 14.53 15.37
C LEU A 10 -8.47 15.13 14.04
N ASP A 11 -9.13 16.18 13.54
CA ASP A 11 -8.70 16.88 12.32
C ASP A 11 -7.35 17.58 12.54
N ILE A 12 -7.14 18.16 13.73
CA ILE A 12 -5.87 18.79 14.10
C ILE A 12 -4.75 17.74 14.14
N ILE A 13 -4.97 16.62 14.83
CA ILE A 13 -3.97 15.54 14.93
C ILE A 13 -3.62 15.00 13.54
N ILE A 14 -4.62 14.68 12.72
CA ILE A 14 -4.41 14.18 11.35
C ILE A 14 -3.68 15.22 10.51
N GLY A 15 -4.10 16.48 10.58
CA GLY A 15 -3.48 17.60 9.86
C GLY A 15 -2.02 17.80 10.24
N VAL A 16 -1.68 17.72 11.53
CA VAL A 16 -0.30 17.83 12.02
C VAL A 16 0.57 16.67 11.52
N ILE A 17 0.08 15.43 11.57
CA ILE A 17 0.85 14.27 11.09
C ILE A 17 1.13 14.40 9.58
N ILE A 18 0.13 14.77 8.79
CA ILE A 18 0.30 15.00 7.35
C ILE A 18 1.26 16.18 7.11
N GLY A 19 1.12 17.27 7.87
CA GLY A 19 1.99 18.44 7.80
C GLY A 19 3.44 18.13 8.12
N ILE A 20 3.72 17.29 9.13
CA ILE A 20 5.07 16.79 9.43
C ILE A 20 5.61 15.97 8.25
N GLY A 21 4.78 15.12 7.65
CA GLY A 21 5.14 14.38 6.44
C GLY A 21 5.51 15.28 5.26
N ALA A 22 4.69 16.31 5.02
CA ALA A 22 4.93 17.31 4.00
C ALA A 22 6.22 18.09 4.27
N TYR A 23 6.42 18.58 5.49
CA TYR A 23 7.63 19.29 5.88
C TYR A 23 8.90 18.44 5.73
N GLN A 24 8.87 17.18 6.17
CA GLN A 24 9.98 16.26 5.95
C GLN A 24 10.24 15.98 4.47
N GLY A 25 9.19 15.92 3.66
CA GLY A 25 9.29 15.80 2.21
C GLY A 25 9.95 17.01 1.58
N ALA A 26 9.55 18.22 1.99
CA ALA A 26 10.14 19.47 1.55
C ALA A 26 11.64 19.54 1.84
N ARG A 27 12.06 19.09 3.03
CA ARG A 27 13.48 19.09 3.42
C ARG A 27 14.35 18.07 2.68
N LYS A 28 13.75 16.99 2.18
CA LYS A 28 14.48 15.90 1.51
C LYS A 28 14.62 16.12 -0.01
N GLY A 29 13.80 17.00 -0.60
CA GLY A 29 13.72 17.23 -2.05
C GLY A 29 13.07 16.06 -2.81
N ILE A 30 12.72 16.27 -4.08
CA ILE A 30 12.05 15.30 -4.96
C ILE A 30 12.95 14.11 -5.29
N PHE A 31 14.27 14.30 -5.42
CA PHE A 31 15.18 13.23 -5.84
C PHE A 31 15.22 12.09 -4.82
N LYS A 32 15.39 12.42 -3.53
CA LYS A 32 15.28 11.42 -2.46
C LYS A 32 13.86 10.88 -2.32
N ARG A 33 12.85 11.66 -2.72
CA ARG A 33 11.45 11.23 -2.68
C ARG A 33 11.08 10.27 -3.79
N ALA A 34 11.65 10.39 -4.98
CA ALA A 34 11.47 9.43 -6.07
C ALA A 34 11.95 8.02 -5.64
N ALA A 35 13.11 7.94 -4.99
CA ALA A 35 13.58 6.69 -4.39
C ALA A 35 12.60 6.13 -3.34
N THR A 36 11.98 7.01 -2.55
CA THR A 36 10.95 6.59 -1.58
C THR A 36 9.71 6.03 -2.28
N ILE A 37 9.28 6.62 -3.40
CA ILE A 37 8.14 6.14 -4.19
C ILE A 37 8.43 4.74 -4.74
N LEU A 38 9.64 4.52 -5.29
CA LEU A 38 10.08 3.20 -5.73
C LEU A 38 10.13 2.19 -4.58
N ALA A 39 10.60 2.62 -3.42
CA ALA A 39 10.62 1.78 -2.22
C ALA A 39 9.21 1.37 -1.79
N ILE A 40 8.24 2.29 -1.84
CA ILE A 40 6.83 2.00 -1.51
C ILE A 40 6.22 1.05 -2.53
N GLY A 41 6.39 1.31 -3.84
CA GLY A 41 5.86 0.42 -4.88
C GLY A 41 6.37 -1.00 -4.72
N THR A 42 7.69 -1.14 -4.51
CA THR A 42 8.32 -2.43 -4.19
C THR A 42 7.78 -3.03 -2.90
N ALA A 43 7.63 -2.23 -1.84
CA ALA A 43 7.13 -2.70 -0.55
C ALA A 43 5.66 -3.12 -0.58
N VAL A 44 4.82 -2.51 -1.43
CA VAL A 44 3.43 -2.97 -1.62
C VAL A 44 3.43 -4.36 -2.23
N VAL A 45 4.16 -4.55 -3.34
CA VAL A 45 4.22 -5.84 -4.05
C VAL A 45 4.81 -6.94 -3.14
N LEU A 46 5.97 -6.67 -2.54
CA LEU A 46 6.62 -7.62 -1.64
C LEU A 46 5.86 -7.78 -0.32
N GLY A 47 5.21 -6.73 0.18
CA GLY A 47 4.37 -6.80 1.38
C GLY A 47 3.22 -7.77 1.23
N PHE A 48 2.58 -7.81 0.05
CA PHE A 48 1.60 -8.85 -0.26
C PHE A 48 2.22 -10.25 -0.26
N ARG A 49 3.42 -10.40 -0.81
CA ARG A 49 4.13 -11.69 -0.87
C ARG A 49 4.53 -12.20 0.52
N PHE A 50 4.98 -11.31 1.39
CA PHE A 50 5.45 -11.60 2.75
C PHE A 50 4.34 -11.55 3.82
N ARG A 51 3.12 -11.16 3.45
CA ARG A 51 1.95 -11.11 4.35
C ARG A 51 1.77 -12.40 5.15
N HIS A 52 1.91 -13.55 4.51
CA HIS A 52 1.76 -14.85 5.17
C HIS A 52 2.76 -15.09 6.30
N MET A 53 3.98 -14.56 6.18
CA MET A 53 4.97 -14.64 7.28
C MET A 53 4.55 -13.79 8.48
N ALA A 54 3.90 -12.65 8.24
CA ALA A 54 3.33 -11.84 9.32
C ALA A 54 2.08 -12.49 9.94
N GLU A 55 1.26 -13.20 9.14
CA GLU A 55 0.12 -13.98 9.67
C GLU A 55 0.60 -15.07 10.63
N THR A 56 1.63 -15.84 10.27
CA THR A 56 2.23 -16.85 11.14
C THR A 56 2.84 -16.22 12.40
N LEU A 57 3.48 -15.04 12.28
CA LEU A 57 3.99 -14.31 13.46
C LEU A 57 2.86 -14.00 14.45
N TYR A 58 1.72 -13.52 13.96
CA TYR A 58 0.60 -13.15 14.82
C TYR A 58 -0.10 -14.34 15.46
N LEU A 59 -0.37 -15.39 14.68
CA LEU A 59 -1.11 -16.55 15.16
C LEU A 59 -0.25 -17.48 16.01
N ASP A 60 0.95 -17.83 15.54
CA ASP A 60 1.73 -18.92 16.13
C ASP A 60 2.64 -18.41 17.25
N TYR A 61 3.25 -17.24 17.07
CA TYR A 61 4.21 -16.69 18.03
C TYR A 61 3.55 -15.75 19.04
N LEU A 62 2.71 -14.83 18.57
CA LEU A 62 2.05 -13.84 19.45
C LEU A 62 0.70 -14.33 19.99
N ARG A 63 0.16 -15.44 19.45
CA ARG A 63 -1.13 -16.04 19.86
C ARG A 63 -2.27 -15.02 19.86
N LEU A 64 -2.23 -14.06 18.93
CA LEU A 64 -3.24 -13.03 18.81
C LEU A 64 -4.41 -13.56 17.97
N HIS A 65 -5.55 -13.72 18.63
CA HIS A 65 -6.77 -14.20 18.00
C HIS A 65 -7.58 -12.99 17.53
N MET A 66 -7.54 -12.73 16.23
CA MET A 66 -8.27 -11.63 15.58
C MET A 66 -9.18 -12.19 14.49
N THR A 67 -10.15 -11.40 14.04
CA THR A 67 -10.97 -11.81 12.90
C THR A 67 -10.11 -11.94 11.63
N PRO A 68 -10.48 -12.79 10.66
CA PRO A 68 -9.66 -13.00 9.45
C PRO A 68 -9.36 -11.72 8.67
N GLU A 69 -10.32 -10.78 8.63
CA GLU A 69 -10.13 -9.48 7.98
C GLU A 69 -9.07 -8.63 8.68
N VAL A 70 -9.13 -8.55 10.01
CA VAL A 70 -8.18 -7.80 10.82
C VAL A 70 -6.79 -8.41 10.71
N LEU A 71 -6.69 -9.73 10.81
CA LEU A 71 -5.44 -10.44 10.67
C LEU A 71 -4.81 -10.18 9.30
N ALA A 72 -5.61 -10.21 8.22
CA ALA A 72 -5.12 -9.96 6.87
C ALA A 72 -4.58 -8.54 6.69
N VAL A 73 -5.32 -7.54 7.18
CA VAL A 73 -4.92 -6.13 7.08
C VAL A 73 -3.70 -5.83 7.96
N ALA A 74 -3.69 -6.32 9.21
CA ALA A 74 -2.57 -6.13 10.14
C ALA A 74 -1.29 -6.83 9.63
N SER A 75 -1.41 -8.06 9.12
CA SER A 75 -0.28 -8.81 8.55
C SER A 75 0.29 -8.12 7.32
N PHE A 76 -0.56 -7.62 6.44
CA PHE A 76 -0.11 -6.85 5.28
C PHE A 76 0.59 -5.57 5.71
N ALA A 77 -0.01 -4.81 6.64
CA ALA A 77 0.57 -3.56 7.14
C ALA A 77 1.95 -3.80 7.77
N THR A 78 2.10 -4.84 8.57
CA THR A 78 3.38 -5.19 9.20
C THR A 78 4.42 -5.64 8.19
N ALA A 79 4.06 -6.55 7.28
CA ALA A 79 4.97 -6.96 6.20
C ALA A 79 5.39 -5.76 5.33
N PHE A 80 4.44 -4.90 4.96
CA PHE A 80 4.68 -3.68 4.21
C PHE A 80 5.66 -2.75 4.93
N VAL A 81 5.45 -2.47 6.23
CA VAL A 81 6.32 -1.57 7.00
C VAL A 81 7.74 -2.13 7.10
N VAL A 82 7.89 -3.41 7.40
CA VAL A 82 9.20 -4.07 7.49
C VAL A 82 9.93 -4.00 6.14
N VAL A 83 9.28 -4.40 5.05
CA VAL A 83 9.88 -4.35 3.71
C VAL A 83 10.19 -2.91 3.30
N TYR A 84 9.29 -1.96 3.56
CA TYR A 84 9.53 -0.55 3.27
C TYR A 84 10.77 -0.03 3.99
N ILE A 85 10.96 -0.36 5.27
CA ILE A 85 12.16 0.04 6.02
C ILE A 85 13.41 -0.54 5.37
N VAL A 86 13.42 -1.84 5.07
CA VAL A 86 14.56 -2.51 4.43
C VAL A 86 14.90 -1.88 3.07
N VAL A 87 13.91 -1.77 2.18
CA VAL A 87 14.12 -1.25 0.82
C VAL A 87 14.52 0.22 0.85
N SER A 88 13.86 1.04 1.68
CA SER A 88 14.19 2.47 1.78
C SER A 88 15.56 2.73 2.40
N ALA A 89 16.01 1.89 3.34
CA ALA A 89 17.36 1.94 3.87
C ALA A 89 18.40 1.61 2.78
N SER A 90 18.17 0.55 2.00
CA SER A 90 19.03 0.18 0.87
C SER A 90 19.11 1.27 -0.19
N LEU A 91 17.97 1.83 -0.61
CA LEU A 91 17.94 2.92 -1.59
C LEU A 91 18.55 4.21 -1.05
N GLY A 92 18.34 4.50 0.24
CA GLY A 92 18.93 5.65 0.92
C GLY A 92 20.46 5.58 1.00
N TYR A 93 21.01 4.39 1.27
CA TYR A 93 22.45 4.16 1.26
C TYR A 93 23.05 4.46 -0.13
N LEU A 94 22.43 3.95 -1.19
CA LEU A 94 22.85 4.21 -2.57
C LEU A 94 22.73 5.69 -2.96
N ALA A 95 21.64 6.35 -2.54
CA ALA A 95 21.40 7.76 -2.82
C ALA A 95 22.39 8.69 -2.11
N ASN A 96 22.86 8.33 -0.91
CA ASN A 96 23.86 9.12 -0.18
C ASN A 96 25.24 9.07 -0.86
N GLY A 97 25.58 7.98 -1.56
CA GLY A 97 26.80 7.88 -2.37
C GLY A 97 26.85 8.87 -3.54
N MET A 98 25.68 9.31 -4.03
CA MET A 98 25.54 10.25 -5.16
C MET A 98 25.45 11.73 -4.73
N GLY A 99 25.81 12.05 -3.47
CA GLY A 99 25.50 13.30 -2.76
C GLY A 99 26.00 14.64 -3.32
N LYS A 100 26.41 14.74 -4.59
CA LYS A 100 26.91 15.98 -5.22
C LYS A 100 25.93 16.67 -6.17
N LEU A 101 24.79 16.07 -6.52
CA LEU A 101 23.76 16.74 -7.35
C LEU A 101 22.62 17.29 -6.49
N LYS A 102 22.88 18.38 -5.75
CA LYS A 102 21.80 19.18 -5.15
C LYS A 102 21.37 20.22 -6.19
N LEU A 103 20.23 20.00 -6.87
CA LEU A 103 19.60 21.08 -7.62
C LEU A 103 19.02 22.09 -6.63
N ASN A 104 19.47 23.33 -6.72
CA ASN A 104 19.10 24.42 -5.79
C ASN A 104 17.74 25.05 -6.17
N LEU A 105 16.74 24.25 -6.58
CA LEU A 105 15.45 24.74 -7.07
C LEU A 105 14.39 24.68 -5.95
N ASN A 106 13.77 25.82 -5.64
CA ASN A 106 12.65 25.90 -4.70
C ASN A 106 11.45 25.01 -5.10
N LEU A 107 11.29 24.71 -6.39
CA LEU A 107 10.25 23.79 -6.90
C LEU A 107 10.46 22.34 -6.44
N ASP A 108 11.71 21.93 -6.24
CA ASP A 108 12.09 20.60 -5.73
C ASP A 108 11.49 20.34 -4.34
N ASN A 109 11.50 21.38 -3.50
CA ASN A 109 10.97 21.33 -2.14
C ASN A 109 9.44 21.29 -2.12
N ALA A 110 8.76 22.00 -3.04
CA ALA A 110 7.31 21.99 -3.13
C ALA A 110 6.77 20.61 -3.55
N LEU A 111 7.39 20.00 -4.56
CA LEU A 111 7.05 18.63 -4.97
C LEU A 111 7.43 17.62 -3.88
N GLY A 112 8.60 17.80 -3.27
CA GLY A 112 9.00 17.06 -2.07
C GLY A 112 7.93 17.14 -0.97
N ALA A 113 7.34 18.31 -0.73
CA ALA A 113 6.27 18.51 0.25
C ALA A 113 4.98 17.78 -0.11
N LEU A 114 4.56 17.86 -1.37
CA LEU A 114 3.37 17.17 -1.87
C LEU A 114 3.49 15.65 -1.69
N PHE A 115 4.58 15.05 -2.21
CA PHE A 115 4.86 13.63 -2.02
C PHE A 115 5.13 13.28 -0.55
N GLY A 116 5.65 14.24 0.21
CA GLY A 116 5.74 14.27 1.66
C GLY A 116 4.41 13.93 2.33
N GLY A 117 3.43 14.81 2.10
CA GLY A 117 2.09 14.75 2.66
C GLY A 117 1.32 13.53 2.16
N VAL A 118 1.30 13.27 0.85
CA VAL A 118 0.60 12.11 0.25
C VAL A 118 1.04 10.80 0.89
N LEU A 119 2.35 10.60 1.09
CA LEU A 119 2.84 9.40 1.75
C LEU A 119 2.41 9.33 3.22
N ALA A 120 2.50 10.44 3.95
CA ALA A 120 2.05 10.47 5.33
C ALA A 120 0.56 10.18 5.45
N THR A 121 -0.27 10.70 4.53
CA THR A 121 -1.69 10.38 4.41
C THR A 121 -1.91 8.89 4.14
N PHE A 122 -1.11 8.27 3.26
CA PHE A 122 -1.20 6.84 2.97
C PHE A 122 -0.89 5.97 4.19
N VAL A 123 0.24 6.23 4.86
CA VAL A 123 0.62 5.48 6.07
C VAL A 123 -0.39 5.69 7.19
N LEU A 124 -0.83 6.94 7.39
CA LEU A 124 -1.85 7.28 8.38
C LEU A 124 -3.20 6.62 8.06
N SER A 125 -3.55 6.50 6.78
CA SER A 125 -4.75 5.78 6.34
C SER A 125 -4.75 4.32 6.80
N ILE A 126 -3.65 3.61 6.56
CA ILE A 126 -3.47 2.22 7.01
C ILE A 126 -3.60 2.17 8.53
N LEU A 127 -2.89 3.05 9.25
CA LEU A 127 -2.94 3.10 10.71
C LEU A 127 -4.35 3.35 11.24
N LEU A 128 -5.11 4.29 10.67
CA LEU A 128 -6.50 4.57 11.08
C LEU A 128 -7.44 3.40 10.80
N VAL A 129 -7.22 2.63 9.72
CA VAL A 129 -7.98 1.40 9.48
C VAL A 129 -7.69 0.38 10.59
N LEU A 130 -6.41 0.17 10.93
CA LEU A 130 -6.02 -0.73 12.02
C LEU A 130 -6.65 -0.29 13.37
N LEU A 131 -6.54 1.00 13.71
CA LEU A 131 -7.10 1.59 14.92
C LEU A 131 -8.63 1.48 14.96
N SER A 132 -9.31 1.54 13.82
CA SER A 132 -10.77 1.43 13.77
C SER A 132 -11.28 0.07 14.25
N TYR A 133 -10.47 -0.99 14.16
CA TYR A 133 -10.83 -2.31 14.69
C TYR A 133 -10.80 -2.40 16.21
N VAL A 134 -10.09 -1.50 16.90
CA VAL A 134 -10.11 -1.37 18.36
C VAL A 134 -11.03 -0.23 18.83
N ASN A 135 -11.97 0.20 17.98
CA ASN A 135 -12.89 1.32 18.22
C ASN A 135 -12.18 2.64 18.54
N PHE A 136 -11.00 2.86 17.94
CA PHE A 136 -10.24 4.09 18.10
C PHE A 136 -10.08 4.83 16.75
N PRO A 137 -10.32 6.14 16.67
CA PRO A 137 -10.96 6.98 17.68
C PRO A 137 -12.43 6.59 17.88
N SER A 138 -13.01 6.90 19.05
CA SER A 138 -14.39 6.54 19.35
C SER A 138 -15.36 7.12 18.29
N PRO A 139 -16.50 6.45 18.02
CA PRO A 139 -17.46 6.93 17.02
C PRO A 139 -17.89 8.39 17.23
N THR A 140 -18.05 8.80 18.49
CA THR A 140 -18.39 10.17 18.89
C THR A 140 -17.32 11.18 18.46
N HIS A 141 -16.03 10.84 18.59
CA HIS A 141 -14.94 11.70 18.13
C HIS A 141 -14.74 11.65 16.61
N ALA A 142 -15.12 10.56 15.96
CA ALA A 142 -15.01 10.43 14.50
C ALA A 142 -16.12 11.18 13.73
N GLN A 143 -17.35 11.24 14.25
CA GLN A 143 -18.52 11.82 13.56
C GLN A 143 -18.36 13.29 13.18
N GLY A 144 -17.64 14.08 13.99
CA GLY A 144 -17.40 15.50 13.71
C GLY A 144 -16.16 15.79 12.87
N SER A 145 -15.44 14.77 12.38
CA SER A 145 -14.15 14.96 11.69
C SER A 145 -14.30 14.95 10.18
N ILE A 146 -13.75 15.97 9.52
CA ILE A 146 -13.76 16.10 8.06
C ILE A 146 -12.62 15.29 7.43
N LEU A 147 -11.46 15.23 8.08
CA LEU A 147 -10.27 14.56 7.56
C LEU A 147 -10.28 13.06 7.81
N TYR A 148 -10.82 12.61 8.95
CA TYR A 148 -10.83 11.19 9.30
C TYR A 148 -11.42 10.28 8.20
N PRO A 149 -12.65 10.50 7.69
CA PRO A 149 -13.19 9.62 6.65
C PRO A 149 -12.39 9.68 5.34
N LYS A 150 -11.88 10.86 4.97
CA LYS A 150 -11.08 11.05 3.75
C LYS A 150 -9.76 10.30 3.83
N VAL A 151 -9.04 10.46 4.95
CA VAL A 151 -7.75 9.80 5.18
C VAL A 151 -7.96 8.30 5.36
N ARG A 152 -8.96 7.85 6.11
CA ARG A 152 -9.24 6.40 6.30
C ARG A 152 -9.49 5.66 4.98
N ASN A 153 -10.15 6.31 4.02
CA ASN A 153 -10.43 5.69 2.72
C ASN A 153 -9.28 5.84 1.70
N PHE A 154 -8.27 6.65 2.01
CA PHE A 154 -7.20 7.00 1.08
C PHE A 154 -6.34 5.79 0.65
N ALA A 155 -6.02 4.87 1.55
CA ALA A 155 -5.24 3.67 1.22
C ALA A 155 -5.97 2.79 0.19
N ARG A 156 -7.27 2.55 0.40
CA ARG A 156 -8.09 1.78 -0.54
C ARG A 156 -8.18 2.46 -1.91
N ALA A 157 -8.40 3.77 -1.94
CA ALA A 157 -8.42 4.54 -3.17
C ALA A 157 -7.07 4.46 -3.92
N SER A 158 -5.96 4.62 -3.20
CA SER A 158 -4.61 4.59 -3.76
C SER A 158 -4.25 3.21 -4.33
N LEU A 159 -4.62 2.13 -3.63
CA LEU A 159 -4.44 0.76 -4.11
C LEU A 159 -5.32 0.46 -5.33
N GLY A 160 -6.54 0.99 -5.37
CA GLY A 160 -7.43 0.87 -6.53
C GLY A 160 -6.83 1.49 -7.79
N ILE A 161 -6.21 2.68 -7.66
CA ILE A 161 -5.50 3.34 -8.77
C ILE A 161 -4.33 2.47 -9.25
N GLY A 162 -3.48 2.00 -8.32
CA GLY A 162 -2.34 1.15 -8.67
C GLY A 162 -2.76 -0.15 -9.36
N ALA A 163 -3.81 -0.80 -8.86
CA ALA A 163 -4.37 -2.00 -9.49
C ALA A 163 -4.92 -1.71 -10.89
N GLY A 164 -5.55 -0.56 -11.10
CA GLY A 164 -6.01 -0.12 -12.42
C GLY A 164 -4.88 -0.01 -13.43
N VAL A 165 -3.82 0.73 -13.07
CA VAL A 165 -2.62 0.90 -13.91
C VAL A 165 -1.95 -0.43 -14.26
N LEU A 166 -1.80 -1.33 -13.27
CA LEU A 166 -1.23 -2.66 -13.52
C LEU A 166 -2.10 -3.51 -14.45
N ARG A 167 -3.43 -3.43 -14.31
CA ARG A 167 -4.36 -4.14 -15.20
C ARG A 167 -4.24 -3.63 -16.63
N GLU A 168 -4.16 -2.31 -16.82
CA GLU A 168 -3.97 -1.71 -18.15
C GLU A 168 -2.63 -2.10 -18.76
N ALA A 169 -1.53 -2.01 -18.01
CA ALA A 169 -0.22 -2.45 -18.45
C ALA A 169 -0.24 -3.93 -18.88
N ASN A 170 -0.86 -4.80 -18.08
CA ASN A 170 -1.01 -6.22 -18.42
C ASN A 170 -1.84 -6.43 -19.69
N GLN A 171 -2.90 -5.65 -19.89
CA GLN A 171 -3.69 -5.70 -21.13
C GLN A 171 -2.88 -5.26 -22.35
N GLN A 172 -2.04 -4.23 -22.23
CA GLN A 172 -1.17 -3.79 -23.31
C GLN A 172 -0.09 -4.83 -23.63
N MET A 173 0.55 -5.41 -22.61
CA MET A 173 1.53 -6.49 -22.80
C MET A 173 0.93 -7.70 -23.52
N ASN A 174 -0.28 -8.11 -23.12
CA ASN A 174 -1.02 -9.17 -23.82
C ASN A 174 -1.34 -8.82 -25.27
N ARG A 175 -1.66 -7.54 -25.58
CA ARG A 175 -1.86 -7.07 -26.96
C ARG A 175 -0.59 -7.10 -27.79
N LEU A 176 0.57 -6.91 -27.18
CA LEU A 176 1.88 -6.93 -27.83
C LEU A 176 2.44 -8.35 -27.99
N GLY A 177 1.70 -9.39 -27.57
CA GLY A 177 2.20 -10.77 -27.55
C GLY A 177 3.29 -11.01 -26.50
N VAL A 178 3.59 -10.02 -25.66
CA VAL A 178 4.53 -10.12 -24.52
C VAL A 178 3.73 -10.48 -23.26
N GLY A 179 2.86 -11.49 -23.37
CA GLY A 179 2.16 -12.04 -22.21
C GLY A 179 3.15 -12.70 -21.26
N THR A 180 2.73 -12.97 -20.02
CA THR A 180 3.49 -13.90 -19.17
C THR A 180 3.64 -15.21 -19.92
N PRO A 181 4.87 -15.71 -20.18
CA PRO A 181 5.07 -16.94 -20.93
C PRO A 181 4.24 -18.05 -20.30
N ASN A 182 3.53 -18.81 -21.13
CA ASN A 182 2.79 -19.96 -20.63
C ASN A 182 3.81 -20.88 -19.95
N PRO A 183 3.53 -21.44 -18.76
CA PRO A 183 4.42 -22.42 -18.15
C PRO A 183 4.79 -23.60 -19.09
N GLN A 184 3.98 -23.84 -20.14
CA GLN A 184 4.22 -24.81 -21.21
C GLN A 184 5.23 -24.35 -22.27
N ASP A 185 5.50 -23.04 -22.38
CA ASP A 185 6.47 -22.49 -23.32
C ASP A 185 7.92 -22.72 -22.85
N PHE A 186 8.11 -23.14 -21.59
CA PHE A 186 9.41 -23.53 -21.05
C PHE A 186 9.65 -25.03 -21.23
N PRO A 187 10.76 -25.45 -21.87
CA PRO A 187 11.10 -26.87 -21.99
C PRO A 187 11.34 -27.46 -20.59
N GLY A 188 10.39 -28.29 -20.13
CA GLY A 188 10.35 -28.88 -18.78
C GLY A 188 9.09 -28.55 -17.97
N GLY A 189 8.18 -27.72 -18.48
CA GLY A 189 6.87 -27.50 -17.87
C GLY A 189 6.04 -28.78 -17.83
N ALA A 190 5.55 -29.17 -16.66
CA ALA A 190 4.63 -30.30 -16.53
C ALA A 190 3.42 -30.06 -17.46
N THR A 191 3.24 -30.93 -18.46
CA THR A 191 2.03 -30.98 -19.28
C THR A 191 0.83 -31.08 -18.34
N PRO A 192 -0.17 -30.18 -18.42
CA PRO A 192 -1.42 -30.41 -17.72
C PRO A 192 -1.97 -31.73 -18.23
N THR A 193 -2.21 -32.66 -17.31
CA THR A 193 -2.90 -33.91 -17.60
C THR A 193 -4.18 -33.54 -18.34
N PRO A 194 -4.43 -34.04 -19.56
CA PRO A 194 -5.64 -33.72 -20.30
C PRO A 194 -6.84 -33.98 -19.39
N ASN A 195 -7.74 -32.99 -19.29
CA ASN A 195 -9.05 -33.13 -18.67
C ASN A 195 -9.57 -34.54 -18.97
N GLN A 196 -9.66 -35.39 -17.93
CA GLN A 196 -10.39 -36.63 -18.06
C GLN A 196 -11.79 -36.25 -18.56
N PRO A 197 -12.26 -36.83 -19.67
CA PRO A 197 -13.63 -36.62 -20.12
C PRO A 197 -14.55 -36.93 -18.94
N ASN A 198 -15.49 -36.05 -18.68
CA ASN A 198 -16.54 -36.22 -17.69
C ASN A 198 -17.29 -37.52 -17.98
N ALA A 199 -16.82 -38.61 -17.37
CA ALA A 199 -17.36 -39.95 -17.46
C ALA A 199 -18.42 -40.15 -16.38
N ASP A 200 -19.32 -39.18 -16.18
CA ASP A 200 -20.54 -39.42 -15.43
C ASP A 200 -21.65 -38.40 -15.77
N LYS A 201 -22.09 -38.42 -17.03
CA LYS A 201 -23.44 -37.93 -17.35
C LYS A 201 -24.29 -39.11 -17.80
N PRO A 202 -25.26 -39.57 -17.00
CA PRO A 202 -26.18 -40.61 -17.43
C PRO A 202 -26.97 -40.13 -18.65
N LYS A 203 -27.04 -40.99 -19.67
CA LYS A 203 -27.74 -40.76 -20.93
C LYS A 203 -29.26 -40.68 -20.66
N PRO A 204 -30.00 -39.73 -21.26
CA PRO A 204 -31.45 -39.67 -21.08
C PRO A 204 -32.08 -40.90 -21.74
N ILE A 205 -32.82 -41.66 -20.93
CA ILE A 205 -33.66 -42.77 -21.39
C ILE A 205 -34.83 -42.14 -22.14
N ARG A 206 -35.01 -42.55 -23.40
CA ARG A 206 -36.21 -42.26 -24.20
C ARG A 206 -37.40 -43.05 -23.69
#